data_AF-A0A436QRP2-F1
#
_entry.id   AF-A0A436QRP2-F1
#
_cell.length_a   1.000
_cell.length_b   1.000
_cell.length_c   1.000
_cell.angle_alpha   90.00
_cell.angle_beta   90.00
_cell.angle_gamma   90.00
#
_symmetry.space_group_name_H-M   'P 1'
#
loop_
_entity.id
_entity.type
_entity.pdbx_description
1 polymer ?
#
loop_
_entity_poly.entity_id
_entity_poly.type
_entity_poly.pdbx_seq_one_letter_code
_entity_poly.pdbx_strand_id
1 'polypeptide(L)'
;DANNRAIALVDGIRENLRVLLVSGEPHAGERTWRNLLKSDASVDLVHFTILRPPEKQDGTPINELSLIAFPTRELFVEKIKDFDLIIFDRYQHRDVLPILYYDYISEYVEKGGALLIAAGPEYAGENSIARTPLNAALPAMPTGEVVDKAFYPRLTDLGQRHPVTRGLDGSASEPPHWSRWFRTIGVKNPEGEVVMKGADDRPLLLLDRKGEGRVGMLLSDQGWLW
;
A
#
# COMPACT_ATOMS: atom_id res chain seq x y z
N ASP A 1 -28.48 -30.43 39.26
CA ASP A 1 -27.63 -30.54 38.07
C ASP A 1 -27.24 -29.18 37.53
N ALA A 2 -26.12 -28.65 38.03
CA ALA A 2 -25.51 -27.42 37.53
C ALA A 2 -24.58 -27.78 36.37
N ASN A 3 -24.96 -27.37 35.16
CA ASN A 3 -24.24 -27.70 33.93
C ASN A 3 -23.07 -26.71 33.75
N ASN A 4 -21.88 -27.15 34.14
CA ASN A 4 -20.61 -26.52 33.79
C ASN A 4 -20.40 -26.62 32.26
N ARG A 5 -20.39 -25.47 31.58
CA ARG A 5 -19.66 -25.31 30.31
C ARG A 5 -18.71 -24.14 30.47
N ALA A 6 -17.54 -24.46 31.01
CA ALA A 6 -16.37 -23.60 30.87
C ALA A 6 -16.11 -23.42 29.37
N ILE A 7 -16.25 -22.19 28.90
CA ILE A 7 -15.80 -21.78 27.58
C ILE A 7 -14.28 -21.86 27.63
N ALA A 8 -13.73 -22.93 27.06
CA ALA A 8 -12.31 -22.99 26.78
C ALA A 8 -12.03 -21.92 25.72
N LEU A 9 -11.45 -20.79 26.15
CA LEU A 9 -10.70 -19.91 25.26
C LEU A 9 -9.52 -20.73 24.75
N VAL A 10 -9.69 -21.33 23.57
CA VAL A 10 -8.56 -21.85 22.82
C VAL A 10 -7.79 -20.62 22.37
N ASP A 11 -6.74 -20.28 23.11
CA ASP A 11 -5.67 -19.39 22.65
C ASP A 11 -5.01 -20.09 21.44
N GLY A 12 -5.62 -19.94 20.28
CA GLY A 12 -4.99 -20.26 19.02
C GLY A 12 -3.84 -19.28 18.83
N ILE A 13 -2.62 -19.80 18.76
CA ILE A 13 -1.44 -19.03 18.36
C ILE A 13 -1.79 -18.37 17.03
N ARG A 14 -2.05 -17.06 17.03
CA ARG A 14 -2.35 -16.32 15.82
C ARG A 14 -1.05 -16.19 15.06
N GLU A 15 -0.99 -16.75 13.86
CA GLU A 15 0.16 -16.56 12.99
C GLU A 15 0.32 -15.06 12.67
N ASN A 16 1.57 -14.59 12.70
CA ASN A 16 1.89 -13.21 12.38
C ASN A 16 1.56 -12.92 10.92
N LEU A 17 1.00 -11.74 10.65
CA LEU A 17 0.78 -11.23 9.31
C LEU A 17 2.12 -10.95 8.65
N ARG A 18 2.43 -11.67 7.58
CA ARG A 18 3.67 -11.51 6.82
C ARG A 18 3.50 -10.43 5.77
N VAL A 19 4.23 -9.33 5.92
CA VAL A 19 4.08 -8.14 5.07
C VAL A 19 5.36 -7.87 4.29
N LEU A 20 5.23 -7.73 2.97
CA LEU A 20 6.29 -7.23 2.10
C LEU A 20 6.04 -5.75 1.78
N LEU A 21 6.87 -4.86 2.29
CA LEU A 21 6.84 -3.43 1.97
C LEU A 21 7.97 -3.09 0.99
N VAL A 22 7.62 -2.53 -0.16
CA VAL A 22 8.58 -2.06 -1.17
C VAL A 22 8.37 -0.58 -1.42
N SER A 23 9.33 0.23 -0.99
CA SER A 23 9.31 1.68 -1.14
C SER A 23 10.15 2.12 -2.36
N GLY A 24 9.56 2.93 -3.24
CA GLY A 24 10.24 3.40 -4.47
C GLY A 24 11.18 4.59 -4.28
N GLU A 25 10.89 5.46 -3.32
CA GLU A 25 11.68 6.66 -3.01
C GLU A 25 11.65 6.96 -1.51
N PRO A 26 12.75 7.44 -0.91
CA PRO A 26 12.72 7.94 0.46
C PRO A 26 11.76 9.12 0.59
N HIS A 27 10.89 9.09 1.59
CA HIS A 27 9.98 10.19 1.89
C HIS A 27 9.66 10.30 3.38
N ALA A 28 9.07 11.43 3.80
CA ALA A 28 8.80 11.70 5.21
C ALA A 28 7.90 10.65 5.87
N GLY A 29 6.97 10.05 5.12
CA GLY A 29 6.02 9.05 5.61
C GLY A 29 6.59 7.64 5.72
N GLU A 30 7.71 7.33 5.06
CA GLU A 30 8.30 5.98 5.06
C GLU A 30 8.63 5.51 6.49
N ARG A 31 9.11 6.44 7.32
CA ARG A 31 9.39 6.15 8.73
C ARG A 31 8.12 5.82 9.51
N THR A 32 7.03 6.53 9.25
CA THR A 32 5.76 6.34 9.94
C THR A 32 5.14 4.99 9.59
N TRP A 33 5.05 4.65 8.29
CA TRP A 33 4.55 3.34 7.84
C TRP A 33 5.34 2.19 8.45
N ARG A 34 6.67 2.25 8.35
CA ARG A 34 7.53 1.21 8.91
C ARG A 34 7.40 1.11 10.43
N ASN A 35 7.32 2.24 11.14
CA ASN A 35 7.20 2.23 12.59
C ASN A 35 5.86 1.66 13.04
N LEU A 36 4.76 2.01 12.35
CA LEU A 36 3.42 1.49 12.62
C LEU A 36 3.37 -0.03 12.43
N LEU A 37 3.90 -0.52 11.31
CA LEU A 37 3.93 -1.96 11.02
C LEU A 37 4.88 -2.72 11.95
N LYS A 38 6.05 -2.16 12.29
CA LYS A 38 7.01 -2.82 13.19
C LYS A 38 6.60 -2.78 14.67
N SER A 39 5.76 -1.83 15.07
CA SER A 39 5.31 -1.73 16.46
C SER A 39 4.25 -2.78 16.82
N ASP A 40 3.59 -3.36 15.81
CA ASP A 40 2.64 -4.44 16.01
C ASP A 40 3.38 -5.78 16.07
N ALA A 41 3.34 -6.42 17.24
CA ALA A 41 4.00 -7.73 17.45
C ALA A 41 3.39 -8.85 16.60
N SER A 42 2.20 -8.62 16.03
CA SER A 42 1.53 -9.56 15.12
C SER A 42 1.95 -9.40 13.65
N VAL A 43 2.95 -8.58 13.34
CA VAL A 43 3.40 -8.31 11.96
C VAL A 43 4.86 -8.69 11.75
N ASP A 44 5.10 -9.58 10.79
CA ASP A 44 6.42 -9.93 10.30
C ASP A 44 6.74 -9.13 9.03
N LEU A 45 7.45 -8.00 9.20
CA LEU A 45 7.72 -7.05 8.12
C LEU A 45 9.06 -7.31 7.41
N VAL A 46 9.00 -7.60 6.10
CA VAL A 46 10.12 -7.53 5.16
C VAL A 46 10.04 -6.21 4.41
N HIS A 47 11.02 -5.31 4.59
CA HIS A 47 11.02 -3.96 4.00
C HIS A 47 12.24 -3.72 3.13
N PHE A 48 12.02 -3.23 1.91
CA PHE A 48 13.05 -2.77 0.99
C PHE A 48 12.75 -1.36 0.45
N THR A 49 13.80 -0.56 0.30
CA THR A 49 13.73 0.78 -0.31
C THR A 49 14.64 0.81 -1.53
N ILE A 50 14.11 1.13 -2.70
CA ILE A 50 14.89 1.20 -3.95
C ILE A 50 15.59 2.55 -4.03
N LEU A 51 16.80 2.61 -3.48
CA LEU A 51 17.49 3.87 -3.23
C LEU A 51 18.04 4.58 -4.47
N ARG A 52 18.20 3.92 -5.64
CA ARG A 52 18.65 4.55 -6.92
C ARG A 52 18.52 3.59 -8.11
N PRO A 53 18.23 4.08 -9.34
CA PRO A 53 18.39 3.30 -10.57
C PRO A 53 19.88 2.98 -10.83
N PRO A 54 20.23 1.78 -11.34
CA PRO A 54 21.61 1.40 -11.64
C PRO A 54 22.33 2.35 -12.62
N GLU A 55 21.57 3.09 -13.42
CA GLU A 55 22.08 3.99 -14.47
C GLU A 55 22.69 5.30 -13.94
N LYS A 56 22.33 5.71 -12.71
CA LYS A 56 23.02 6.82 -12.03
C LYS A 56 24.27 6.28 -11.33
N GLN A 57 25.25 5.89 -12.14
CA GLN A 57 26.60 5.55 -11.67
C GLN A 57 27.29 6.82 -11.15
N ASP A 58 27.17 7.07 -9.84
CA ASP A 58 28.26 7.75 -9.15
C ASP A 58 29.50 6.86 -9.33
N GLY A 59 30.62 7.43 -9.77
CA GLY A 59 31.88 6.72 -10.05
C GLY A 59 32.56 6.07 -8.84
N THR A 60 31.80 5.75 -7.79
CA THR A 60 32.23 5.02 -6.61
C THR A 60 32.37 3.53 -6.96
N PRO A 61 33.53 2.91 -6.69
CA PRO A 61 33.74 1.49 -6.90
C PRO A 61 32.62 0.62 -6.28
N ILE A 62 32.16 -0.39 -7.02
CA ILE A 62 31.06 -1.30 -6.64
C ILE A 62 31.28 -1.98 -5.27
N ASN A 63 32.55 -2.10 -4.84
CA ASN A 63 32.93 -2.67 -3.55
C ASN A 63 32.76 -1.72 -2.34
N GLU A 64 32.46 -0.43 -2.55
CA GLU A 64 32.26 0.57 -1.49
C GLU A 64 30.78 0.92 -1.25
N LEU A 65 29.87 0.41 -2.08
CA LEU A 65 28.43 0.49 -1.88
C LEU A 65 27.94 -0.89 -1.39
N SER A 66 27.96 -1.12 -0.08
CA SER A 66 27.32 -2.31 0.51
C SER A 66 25.79 -2.20 0.37
N LEU A 67 25.29 -2.48 -0.83
CA LEU A 67 23.88 -2.71 -1.13
C LEU A 67 23.74 -4.20 -1.41
N ILE A 68 23.10 -4.92 -0.48
CA ILE A 68 22.56 -6.25 -0.80
C ILE A 68 21.61 -6.03 -1.98
N ALA A 69 21.87 -6.69 -3.11
CA ALA A 69 21.03 -6.57 -4.29
C ALA A 69 19.59 -6.93 -3.94
N PHE A 70 18.62 -6.17 -4.47
CA PHE A 70 17.20 -6.42 -4.18
C PHE A 70 16.83 -7.85 -4.65
N PRO A 71 16.45 -8.77 -3.75
CA PRO A 71 16.28 -10.18 -4.10
C PRO A 71 14.92 -10.42 -4.77
N THR A 72 14.70 -9.78 -5.92
CA THR A 72 13.40 -9.74 -6.61
C THR A 72 12.83 -11.11 -6.91
N ARG A 73 13.68 -12.04 -7.38
CA ARG A 73 13.27 -13.41 -7.67
C ARG A 73 12.81 -14.14 -6.41
N GLU A 74 13.58 -14.05 -5.33
CA GLU A 74 13.22 -14.70 -4.07
C GLU A 74 11.87 -14.18 -3.57
N LEU A 75 11.66 -12.87 -3.59
CA LEU A 75 10.45 -12.23 -3.06
C LEU A 75 9.21 -12.44 -3.94
N PHE A 76 9.34 -12.25 -5.26
CA PHE A 76 8.21 -12.19 -6.19
C PHE A 76 8.00 -13.46 -7.02
N VAL A 77 8.85 -14.47 -6.85
CA VAL A 77 8.69 -15.77 -7.52
C VAL A 77 8.66 -16.89 -6.49
N GLU A 78 9.66 -16.96 -5.62
CA GLU A 78 9.84 -18.12 -4.74
C GLU A 78 8.99 -18.02 -3.47
N LYS A 79 8.92 -16.82 -2.89
CA LYS A 79 8.25 -16.53 -1.61
C LYS A 79 7.02 -15.64 -1.72
N ILE A 80 6.54 -15.32 -2.91
CA ILE A 80 5.41 -14.37 -3.08
C ILE A 80 4.16 -14.83 -2.32
N LYS A 81 3.88 -16.15 -2.35
CA LYS A 81 2.78 -16.80 -1.63
C LYS A 81 2.94 -16.84 -0.11
N ASP A 82 4.13 -16.53 0.39
CA ASP A 82 4.42 -16.52 1.81
C ASP A 82 4.03 -15.19 2.48
N PHE A 83 3.66 -14.18 1.69
CA PHE A 83 3.21 -12.89 2.18
C PHE A 83 1.67 -12.82 2.17
N ASP A 84 1.10 -12.35 3.27
CA ASP A 84 -0.34 -12.07 3.37
C ASP A 84 -0.70 -10.73 2.73
N LEU A 85 0.26 -9.80 2.70
CA LEU A 85 0.10 -8.45 2.16
C LEU A 85 1.39 -7.97 1.49
N ILE A 86 1.25 -7.48 0.27
CA ILE A 86 2.28 -6.70 -0.44
C ILE A 86 1.87 -5.23 -0.40
N ILE A 87 2.78 -4.36 0.01
CA ILE A 87 2.60 -2.91 0.02
C ILE A 87 3.59 -2.27 -0.94
N PHE A 88 3.06 -1.54 -1.94
CA PHE A 88 3.84 -0.62 -2.75
C PHE A 88 3.68 0.80 -2.20
N ASP A 89 4.77 1.33 -1.65
CA ASP A 89 4.85 2.68 -1.12
C ASP A 89 5.63 3.57 -2.07
N ARG A 90 4.91 4.49 -2.71
CA ARG A 90 5.45 5.37 -3.75
C ARG A 90 6.28 4.65 -4.83
N TYR A 91 5.82 3.46 -5.22
CA TYR A 91 6.55 2.61 -6.15
C TYR A 91 6.27 3.01 -7.59
N GLN A 92 7.31 2.98 -8.42
CA GLN A 92 7.23 3.20 -9.86
C GLN A 92 8.01 2.10 -10.57
N HIS A 93 7.60 1.79 -11.79
CA HIS A 93 8.34 0.86 -12.63
C HIS A 93 9.73 1.44 -12.94
N ARG A 94 10.75 0.67 -12.60
CA ARG A 94 12.16 0.87 -12.95
C ARG A 94 12.72 -0.47 -13.42
N ASP A 95 13.93 -0.46 -13.97
CA ASP A 95 14.64 -1.68 -14.42
C ASP A 95 15.06 -2.65 -13.31
N VAL A 96 14.60 -2.42 -12.08
CA VAL A 96 14.90 -3.29 -10.93
C VAL A 96 13.93 -4.48 -10.88
N LEU A 97 12.64 -4.27 -11.14
CA LEU A 97 11.63 -5.33 -11.12
C LEU A 97 11.25 -5.72 -12.56
N PRO A 98 11.58 -6.96 -13.01
CA PRO A 98 11.23 -7.43 -14.35
C PRO A 98 9.73 -7.32 -14.63
N ILE A 99 9.37 -7.01 -15.88
CA ILE A 99 7.96 -6.79 -16.27
C ILE A 99 7.07 -7.99 -15.95
N LEU A 100 7.60 -9.21 -16.08
CA LEU A 100 6.91 -10.47 -15.78
C LEU A 100 6.52 -10.59 -14.30
N TYR A 101 7.26 -9.97 -13.39
CA TYR A 101 6.97 -10.12 -11.96
C TYR A 101 5.73 -9.31 -11.55
N TYR A 102 5.35 -8.28 -12.30
CA TYR A 102 4.06 -7.61 -12.10
C TYR A 102 2.88 -8.52 -12.42
N ASP A 103 3.02 -9.41 -13.41
CA ASP A 103 2.01 -10.41 -13.76
C ASP A 103 1.84 -11.42 -12.61
N TYR A 104 2.95 -11.88 -12.01
CA TYR A 104 2.90 -12.74 -10.82
C TYR A 104 2.25 -12.07 -9.62
N ILE A 105 2.44 -10.75 -9.44
CA ILE A 105 1.75 -10.01 -8.38
C ILE A 105 0.25 -9.93 -8.67
N SER A 106 -0.15 -9.67 -9.92
CA SER A 106 -1.57 -9.71 -10.32
C SER A 106 -2.19 -11.07 -10.04
N GLU A 107 -1.50 -12.15 -10.41
CA GLU A 107 -1.94 -13.53 -10.16
C GLU A 107 -2.00 -13.85 -8.65
N TYR A 108 -1.02 -13.38 -7.87
CA TYR A 108 -1.02 -13.50 -6.42
C TYR A 108 -2.26 -12.86 -5.80
N VAL A 109 -2.64 -11.65 -6.24
CA VAL A 109 -3.87 -11.00 -5.77
C VAL A 109 -5.09 -11.81 -6.22
N GLU A 110 -5.21 -12.17 -7.49
CA GLU A 110 -6.33 -12.96 -8.02
C GLU A 110 -6.60 -14.23 -7.17
N LYS A 111 -5.52 -14.86 -6.67
CA LYS A 111 -5.53 -16.09 -5.86
C LYS A 111 -5.70 -15.88 -4.34
N GLY A 112 -6.09 -14.69 -3.89
CA GLY A 112 -6.41 -14.44 -2.47
C GLY A 112 -5.43 -13.54 -1.73
N GLY A 113 -4.31 -13.17 -2.36
CA GLY A 113 -3.34 -12.23 -1.83
C GLY A 113 -3.91 -10.82 -1.61
N ALA A 114 -3.25 -10.04 -0.75
CA ALA A 114 -3.60 -8.64 -0.54
C ALA A 114 -2.55 -7.69 -1.11
N LEU A 115 -3.00 -6.62 -1.76
CA LEU A 115 -2.14 -5.56 -2.30
C LEU A 115 -2.59 -4.20 -1.77
N LEU A 116 -1.65 -3.41 -1.24
CA LEU A 116 -1.88 -2.02 -0.87
C LEU A 116 -0.94 -1.11 -1.68
N ILE A 117 -1.50 -0.10 -2.34
CA ILE A 117 -0.74 0.94 -3.03
C ILE A 117 -0.91 2.26 -2.29
N ALA A 118 0.18 2.79 -1.74
CA ALA A 118 0.26 4.18 -1.30
C ALA A 118 0.86 5.02 -2.43
N ALA A 119 0.00 5.66 -3.21
CA ALA A 119 0.38 6.34 -4.44
C ALA A 119 0.89 7.76 -4.17
N GLY A 120 2.07 8.07 -4.72
CA GLY A 120 2.57 9.43 -4.87
C GLY A 120 2.51 9.92 -6.34
N PRO A 121 3.15 11.06 -6.64
CA PRO A 121 3.19 11.65 -7.98
C PRO A 121 3.62 10.68 -9.10
N GLU A 122 4.49 9.74 -8.78
CA GLU A 122 4.99 8.73 -9.71
C GLU A 122 3.90 7.81 -10.27
N TYR A 123 2.77 7.63 -9.56
CA TYR A 123 1.62 6.90 -10.09
C TYR A 123 0.94 7.63 -11.26
N ALA A 124 1.02 8.96 -11.29
CA ALA A 124 0.53 9.79 -12.39
C ALA A 124 1.56 9.94 -13.53
N GLY A 125 2.80 9.45 -13.36
CA GLY A 125 3.88 9.59 -14.33
C GLY A 125 3.92 8.52 -15.42
N GLU A 126 4.90 8.66 -16.32
CA GLU A 126 5.16 7.71 -17.41
C GLU A 126 5.68 6.35 -16.92
N ASN A 127 6.35 6.34 -15.76
CA ASN A 127 6.86 5.12 -15.13
C ASN A 127 5.84 4.48 -14.17
N SER A 128 4.56 4.83 -14.28
CA SER A 128 3.52 4.32 -13.40
C SER A 128 3.41 2.79 -13.49
N ILE A 129 3.21 2.14 -12.34
CA ILE A 129 2.88 0.70 -12.28
C ILE A 129 1.57 0.38 -13.00
N ALA A 130 0.70 1.37 -13.24
CA ALA A 130 -0.51 1.18 -14.04
C ALA A 130 -0.23 0.90 -15.52
N ARG A 131 1.03 1.07 -15.98
CA ARG A 131 1.48 0.75 -17.34
C ARG A 131 2.19 -0.60 -17.42
N THR A 132 2.12 -1.40 -16.37
CA THR A 132 2.64 -2.78 -16.33
C THR A 132 1.47 -3.77 -16.26
N PRO A 133 1.71 -5.09 -16.37
CA PRO A 133 0.70 -6.12 -16.12
C PRO A 133 0.02 -6.06 -14.74
N LEU A 134 0.54 -5.25 -13.81
CA LEU A 134 -0.11 -5.02 -12.51
C LEU A 134 -1.48 -4.34 -12.66
N ASN A 135 -1.71 -3.65 -13.79
CA ASN A 135 -2.96 -2.93 -14.06
C ASN A 135 -4.23 -3.79 -13.86
N ALA A 136 -4.16 -5.10 -14.09
CA ALA A 136 -5.27 -6.04 -13.86
C ALA A 136 -5.71 -6.09 -12.38
N ALA A 137 -4.80 -5.84 -11.44
CA ALA A 137 -5.08 -5.80 -10.02
C ALA A 137 -5.46 -4.40 -9.49
N LEU A 138 -5.22 -3.33 -10.25
CA LEU A 138 -5.41 -1.96 -9.75
C LEU A 138 -6.90 -1.55 -9.77
N PRO A 139 -7.41 -0.91 -8.71
CA PRO A 139 -8.80 -0.48 -8.63
C PRO A 139 -9.08 0.83 -9.39
N ALA A 140 -8.07 1.52 -9.92
CA ALA A 140 -8.28 2.73 -10.72
C ALA A 140 -7.06 3.08 -11.56
N MET A 141 -7.27 3.72 -12.71
CA MET A 141 -6.18 4.15 -13.60
C MET A 141 -5.82 5.62 -13.35
N PRO A 142 -4.53 6.01 -13.44
CA PRO A 142 -4.14 7.40 -13.27
C PRO A 142 -4.69 8.28 -14.40
N THR A 143 -5.03 9.54 -14.08
CA THR A 143 -5.36 10.57 -15.08
C THR A 143 -4.12 11.32 -15.58
N GLY A 144 -3.00 11.21 -14.87
CA GLY A 144 -1.82 12.06 -15.05
C GLY A 144 -1.85 13.33 -14.20
N GLU A 145 -2.94 13.58 -13.48
CA GLU A 145 -3.07 14.76 -12.62
C GLU A 145 -2.49 14.50 -11.22
N VAL A 146 -1.77 15.49 -10.70
CA VAL A 146 -1.40 15.60 -9.28
C VAL A 146 -2.05 16.88 -8.76
N VAL A 147 -2.87 16.75 -7.73
CA VAL A 147 -3.56 17.89 -7.10
C VAL A 147 -2.84 18.27 -5.83
N ASP A 148 -2.08 19.37 -5.87
CA ASP A 148 -1.43 19.96 -4.70
C ASP A 148 -2.31 21.08 -4.10
N LYS A 149 -3.20 20.70 -3.19
CA LYS A 149 -4.16 21.60 -2.51
C LYS A 149 -4.39 21.13 -1.08
N ALA A 150 -4.47 22.05 -0.12
CA ALA A 150 -4.76 21.70 1.26
C ALA A 150 -6.19 21.15 1.43
N PHE A 151 -6.33 20.01 2.12
CA PHE A 151 -7.61 19.40 2.47
C PHE A 151 -7.52 18.65 3.81
N TYR A 152 -8.67 18.40 4.41
CA TYR A 152 -8.81 17.39 5.46
C TYR A 152 -9.42 16.14 4.83
N PRO A 153 -8.78 14.96 4.93
CA PRO A 153 -9.36 13.70 4.47
C PRO A 153 -10.72 13.46 5.13
N ARG A 154 -11.72 13.00 4.38
CA ARG A 154 -13.05 12.70 4.95
C ARG A 154 -13.49 11.30 4.60
N LEU A 155 -14.09 10.62 5.57
CA LEU A 155 -14.79 9.37 5.30
C LEU A 155 -16.01 9.65 4.42
N THR A 156 -16.27 8.80 3.43
CA THR A 156 -17.57 8.77 2.76
C THR A 156 -18.63 8.15 3.67
N ASP A 157 -19.91 8.28 3.32
CA ASP A 157 -21.00 7.59 4.05
C ASP A 157 -20.77 6.07 4.14
N LEU A 158 -20.20 5.50 3.08
CA LEU A 158 -19.74 4.13 3.04
C LEU A 158 -18.56 3.91 3.99
N GLY A 159 -17.52 4.75 3.91
CA GLY A 159 -16.34 4.67 4.78
C GLY A 159 -16.66 4.73 6.27
N GLN A 160 -17.68 5.48 6.68
CA GLN A 160 -18.12 5.53 8.09
C GLN A 160 -18.65 4.19 8.61
N ARG A 161 -19.11 3.32 7.71
CA ARG A 161 -19.68 1.99 8.04
C ARG A 161 -18.76 0.85 7.66
N HIS A 162 -17.81 1.09 6.75
CA HIS A 162 -16.93 0.09 6.18
C HIS A 162 -15.93 -0.45 7.22
N PRO A 163 -15.74 -1.78 7.37
CA PRO A 163 -14.89 -2.37 8.42
C PRO A 163 -13.44 -1.88 8.46
N VAL A 164 -12.89 -1.43 7.32
CA VAL A 164 -11.49 -0.94 7.24
C VAL A 164 -11.32 0.47 7.82
N THR A 165 -12.36 1.30 7.74
CA THR A 165 -12.27 2.74 8.09
C THR A 165 -13.22 3.14 9.22
N ARG A 166 -14.14 2.25 9.61
CA ARG A 166 -15.05 2.47 10.72
C ARG A 166 -14.27 2.52 12.03
N GLY A 167 -14.51 3.57 12.81
CA GLY A 167 -13.82 3.75 14.09
C GLY A 167 -12.36 4.19 13.94
N LEU A 168 -11.97 4.68 12.76
CA LEU A 168 -10.65 5.30 12.57
C LEU A 168 -10.53 6.49 13.53
N ASP A 169 -9.52 6.46 14.40
CA ASP A 169 -9.32 7.49 15.42
C ASP A 169 -9.19 8.88 14.78
N GLY A 170 -9.86 9.87 15.37
CA GLY A 170 -9.89 11.24 14.86
C GLY A 170 -10.83 11.50 13.68
N SER A 171 -11.47 10.47 13.10
CA SER A 171 -12.42 10.65 11.98
C SER A 171 -13.80 11.19 12.39
N ALA A 172 -14.14 11.14 13.67
CA ALA A 172 -15.49 11.47 14.17
C ALA A 172 -15.75 12.97 14.43
N SER A 173 -14.75 13.84 14.19
CA SER A 173 -14.85 15.28 14.37
C SER A 173 -14.87 16.02 13.03
N GLU A 174 -15.35 17.27 13.01
CA GLU A 174 -15.26 18.15 11.84
C GLU A 174 -14.60 19.49 12.25
N PRO A 175 -13.38 19.80 11.73
CA PRO A 175 -12.55 18.93 10.89
C PRO A 175 -12.07 17.68 11.65
N PRO A 176 -11.71 16.60 10.94
CA PRO A 176 -11.04 15.45 11.53
C PRO A 176 -9.83 15.87 12.38
N HIS A 177 -9.53 15.14 13.45
CA HIS A 177 -8.37 15.37 14.32
C HIS A 177 -7.05 14.90 13.68
N TRP A 178 -6.93 15.13 12.38
CA TRP A 178 -5.78 14.81 11.54
C TRP A 178 -5.13 16.11 11.09
N SER A 179 -3.88 16.06 10.67
CA SER A 179 -3.27 17.21 10.00
C SER A 179 -3.88 17.42 8.62
N ARG A 180 -3.71 18.62 8.07
CA ARG A 180 -4.06 18.88 6.67
C ARG A 180 -3.16 18.05 5.77
N TRP A 181 -3.77 17.40 4.79
CA TRP A 181 -3.06 16.81 3.67
C TRP A 181 -3.05 17.83 2.53
N PHE A 182 -2.16 17.64 1.59
CA PHE A 182 -1.86 18.58 0.52
C PHE A 182 -1.84 17.91 -0.84
N ARG A 183 -1.74 16.57 -0.94
CA ARG A 183 -1.63 15.88 -2.20
C ARG A 183 -2.73 14.84 -2.41
N THR A 184 -3.38 14.89 -3.57
CA THR A 184 -4.27 13.84 -4.07
C THR A 184 -3.84 13.45 -5.48
N ILE A 185 -3.72 12.16 -5.74
CA ILE A 185 -3.40 11.63 -7.07
C ILE A 185 -4.68 11.42 -7.87
N GLY A 186 -4.74 12.00 -9.07
CA GLY A 186 -5.90 11.91 -9.94
C GLY A 186 -6.05 10.52 -10.56
N VAL A 187 -7.26 9.96 -10.45
CA VAL A 187 -7.61 8.69 -11.08
C VAL A 187 -8.94 8.78 -11.83
N LYS A 188 -9.11 7.88 -12.79
CA LYS A 188 -10.34 7.69 -13.58
C LYS A 188 -10.84 6.26 -13.42
N ASN A 189 -12.15 6.10 -13.60
CA ASN A 189 -12.85 4.83 -13.53
C ASN A 189 -12.53 4.04 -12.25
N PRO A 190 -12.77 4.61 -11.05
CA PRO A 190 -12.57 3.86 -9.82
C PRO A 190 -13.52 2.66 -9.78
N GLU A 191 -12.96 1.50 -9.48
CA GLU A 191 -13.64 0.23 -9.24
C GLU A 191 -13.67 -0.04 -7.73
N GLY A 192 -14.65 -0.83 -7.29
CA GLY A 192 -14.87 -1.11 -5.87
C GLY A 192 -15.46 0.07 -5.10
N GLU A 193 -14.98 0.28 -3.88
CA GLU A 193 -15.55 1.14 -2.87
C GLU A 193 -14.64 2.35 -2.56
N VAL A 194 -15.16 3.56 -2.79
CA VAL A 194 -14.50 4.81 -2.36
C VAL A 194 -14.88 5.07 -0.90
N VAL A 195 -13.96 4.81 0.02
CA VAL A 195 -14.22 4.95 1.48
C VAL A 195 -13.69 6.26 2.06
N MET A 196 -12.78 6.95 1.37
CA MET A 196 -12.32 8.29 1.74
C MET A 196 -12.29 9.24 0.55
N LYS A 197 -12.48 10.53 0.83
CA LYS A 197 -12.35 11.64 -0.12
C LYS A 197 -11.26 12.61 0.32
N GLY A 198 -10.60 13.19 -0.68
CA GLY A 198 -9.53 14.17 -0.53
C GLY A 198 -9.95 15.55 -1.00
N ALA A 199 -9.01 16.29 -1.60
CA ALA A 199 -9.28 17.61 -2.17
C ALA A 199 -10.39 17.55 -3.22
N ASP A 200 -11.30 18.53 -3.18
CA ASP A 200 -12.39 18.68 -4.16
C ASP A 200 -13.26 17.42 -4.30
N ASP A 201 -13.52 16.73 -3.18
CA ASP A 201 -14.30 15.49 -3.11
C ASP A 201 -13.76 14.33 -3.96
N ARG A 202 -12.51 14.44 -4.45
CA ARG A 202 -11.84 13.39 -5.23
C ARG A 202 -11.63 12.14 -4.38
N PRO A 203 -11.65 10.92 -4.98
CA PRO A 203 -11.32 9.70 -4.26
C PRO A 203 -9.95 9.80 -3.57
N LEU A 204 -9.87 9.27 -2.35
CA LEU A 204 -8.62 9.23 -1.57
C LEU A 204 -8.24 7.81 -1.17
N LEU A 205 -9.19 6.99 -0.72
CA LEU A 205 -8.96 5.58 -0.41
C LEU A 205 -10.00 4.74 -1.15
N LEU A 206 -9.49 3.85 -2.01
CA LEU A 206 -10.26 2.86 -2.76
C LEU A 206 -10.00 1.49 -2.16
N LEU A 207 -11.06 0.69 -2.04
CA LEU A 207 -10.99 -0.71 -1.63
C LEU A 207 -11.73 -1.57 -2.65
N ASP A 208 -11.09 -2.62 -3.14
CA ASP A 208 -11.67 -3.49 -4.15
C ASP A 208 -11.28 -4.96 -3.92
N ARG A 209 -11.95 -5.85 -4.64
CA ARG A 209 -11.64 -7.29 -4.68
C ARG A 209 -11.34 -7.71 -6.11
N LYS A 210 -10.25 -8.44 -6.29
CA LYS A 210 -9.82 -9.01 -7.58
C LYS A 210 -9.68 -10.52 -7.39
N GLY A 211 -10.53 -11.30 -8.06
CA GLY A 211 -10.68 -12.72 -7.77
C GLY A 211 -11.01 -12.95 -6.28
N GLU A 212 -10.18 -13.74 -5.62
CA GLU A 212 -10.28 -14.01 -4.18
C GLU A 212 -9.53 -12.96 -3.32
N GLY A 213 -8.71 -12.11 -3.95
CA GLY A 213 -7.85 -11.15 -3.28
C GLY A 213 -8.51 -9.82 -2.93
N ARG A 214 -7.71 -8.98 -2.28
CA ARG A 214 -8.12 -7.66 -1.77
C ARG A 214 -7.11 -6.62 -2.18
N VAL A 215 -7.59 -5.49 -2.68
CA VAL A 215 -6.74 -4.38 -3.10
C VAL A 215 -7.16 -3.09 -2.42
N GLY A 216 -6.21 -2.41 -1.80
CA GLY A 216 -6.36 -1.05 -1.30
C GLY A 216 -5.50 -0.09 -2.11
N MET A 217 -6.03 1.09 -2.42
CA MET A 217 -5.26 2.15 -3.05
C MET A 217 -5.52 3.47 -2.33
N LEU A 218 -4.48 3.96 -1.65
CA LEU A 218 -4.43 5.29 -1.04
C LEU A 218 -3.82 6.26 -2.05
N LEU A 219 -4.62 7.21 -2.52
CA LEU A 219 -4.28 8.19 -3.56
C LEU A 219 -3.55 9.42 -3.00
N SER A 220 -2.63 9.18 -2.06
CA SER A 220 -1.78 10.19 -1.46
C SER A 220 -0.57 9.52 -0.78
N ASP A 221 0.59 10.18 -0.88
CA ASP A 221 1.79 9.82 -0.13
C ASP A 221 1.80 10.39 1.30
N GLN A 222 0.72 11.09 1.68
CA GLN A 222 0.63 11.84 2.93
C GLN A 222 -0.23 11.15 3.99
N GLY A 223 -0.46 9.84 3.86
CA GLY A 223 -1.17 9.01 4.85
C GLY A 223 -0.65 9.14 6.28
N TRP A 224 0.63 9.49 6.45
CA TRP A 224 1.30 9.68 7.73
C TRP A 224 0.90 10.96 8.48
N LEU A 225 0.09 11.83 7.89
CA LEU A 225 -0.42 13.06 8.49
C LEU A 225 -1.76 12.88 9.23
N TRP A 226 -2.30 11.66 9.28
CA TRP A 226 -3.45 11.36 10.14
C TRP A 226 -3.11 11.45 11.63
#